data_AF-A0A9E0G8G1-F1
#
_entry.id   AF-A0A9E0G8G1-F1
#
_cell.length_a   1.000
_cell.length_b   1.000
_cell.length_c   1.000
_cell.angle_alpha   90.00
_cell.angle_beta   90.00
_cell.angle_gamma   90.00
#
_symmetry.space_group_name_H-M   'P 1'
#
loop_
_entity.id
_entity.type
_entity.pdbx_description
1 polymer ?
#
loop_
_entity_poly.entity_id
_entity_poly.type
_entity_poly.pdbx_seq_one_letter_code
_entity_poly.pdbx_strand_id
1 'polypeptide(L)'
;MSAEFVTISASSYDPAALAAKLSEKSAEGWSVVGIVPTGGDITAFLSREAVAGSAAEEAPAAAAVVEAAPEPAAPAPAAEPAGWAVAPEPAAPLAPIAEAAPAYNPAPAYTPAPAYTPAPAAAAPAVPAGWYADPAGRFELRYWDGGAWSEHVSRAGQQFTDAPVA
;
A
#
# COMPACT_ATOMS: atom_id res chain seq x y z
N MET A 1 14.90 12.99 22.51
CA MET A 1 13.54 12.49 22.78
C MET A 1 13.64 11.00 23.02
N SER A 2 13.07 10.49 24.11
CA SER A 2 12.97 9.04 24.33
C SER A 2 11.55 8.62 24.00
N ALA A 3 11.40 7.65 23.09
CA ALA A 3 10.11 7.02 22.84
C ALA A 3 9.89 5.91 23.87
N GLU A 4 8.70 5.89 24.48
CA GLU A 4 8.27 4.80 25.35
C GLU A 4 7.52 3.76 24.51
N PHE A 5 7.67 2.49 24.84
CA PHE A 5 7.04 1.37 24.12
C PHE A 5 6.22 0.49 25.06
N VAL A 6 5.09 0.00 24.58
CA VAL A 6 4.25 -0.99 25.26
C VAL A 6 3.78 -2.06 24.27
N THR A 7 3.61 -3.28 24.77
CA THR A 7 3.16 -4.43 24.00
C THR A 7 1.82 -4.91 24.51
N ILE A 8 0.87 -5.17 23.61
CA ILE A 8 -0.46 -5.68 23.92
C ILE A 8 -0.68 -6.95 23.13
N SER A 9 -1.08 -8.03 23.80
CA SER A 9 -1.56 -9.24 23.14
C SER A 9 -3.07 -9.39 23.30
N ALA A 10 -3.72 -9.92 22.26
CA ALA A 10 -5.12 -10.32 22.28
C ALA A 10 -5.30 -11.58 21.44
N SER A 11 -6.34 -12.37 21.72
CA SER A 11 -6.67 -13.54 20.91
C SER A 11 -6.95 -13.13 19.46
N SER A 12 -6.42 -13.87 18.50
CA SER A 12 -6.68 -13.63 17.08
C SER A 12 -8.14 -13.90 16.68
N TYR A 13 -8.89 -14.59 17.53
CA TYR A 13 -10.31 -14.91 17.30
C TYR A 13 -11.27 -13.80 17.77
N ASP A 14 -10.77 -12.79 18.47
CA ASP A 14 -11.60 -11.67 18.98
C ASP A 14 -11.02 -10.31 18.55
N PRO A 15 -11.19 -9.93 17.28
CA PRO A 15 -10.68 -8.67 16.75
C PRO A 15 -11.36 -7.45 17.38
N ALA A 16 -12.60 -7.59 17.86
CA ALA A 16 -13.33 -6.49 18.51
C ALA A 16 -12.70 -6.12 19.86
N ALA A 17 -12.30 -7.12 20.67
CA ALA A 17 -11.59 -6.87 21.91
C ALA A 17 -10.20 -6.27 21.69
N LEU A 18 -9.47 -6.68 20.64
CA LEU A 18 -8.20 -6.04 20.28
C LEU A 18 -8.41 -4.57 19.89
N ALA A 19 -9.40 -4.28 19.04
CA ALA A 19 -9.71 -2.92 18.62
C ALA A 19 -10.08 -2.01 19.80
N ALA A 20 -10.83 -2.51 20.77
CA ALA A 20 -11.17 -1.78 21.99
C ALA A 20 -9.91 -1.41 22.79
N LYS A 21 -8.99 -2.36 23.03
CA LYS A 21 -7.72 -2.12 23.73
C LYS A 21 -6.82 -1.11 23.00
N LEU A 22 -6.75 -1.19 21.67
CA LEU A 22 -5.96 -0.26 20.86
C LEU A 22 -6.58 1.14 20.86
N SER A 23 -7.91 1.25 20.82
CA SER A 23 -8.61 2.53 20.87
C SER A 23 -8.42 3.21 22.23
N GLU A 24 -8.51 2.45 23.33
CA GLU A 24 -8.22 2.93 24.67
C GLU A 24 -6.78 3.47 24.77
N LYS A 25 -5.80 2.71 24.29
CA LYS A 25 -4.40 3.15 24.29
C LYS A 25 -4.15 4.34 23.36
N SER A 26 -4.86 4.44 22.25
CA SER A 26 -4.80 5.61 21.37
C SER A 26 -5.35 6.86 22.07
N ALA A 27 -6.41 6.73 22.88
CA ALA A 27 -6.94 7.82 23.70
C ALA A 27 -5.97 8.24 24.81
N GLU A 28 -5.14 7.32 25.31
CA GLU A 28 -4.03 7.59 26.22
C GLU A 28 -2.79 8.20 25.51
N GLY A 29 -2.87 8.44 24.20
CA GLY A 29 -1.79 9.05 23.40
C GLY A 29 -0.75 8.07 22.86
N TRP A 30 -1.04 6.77 22.85
CA TRP A 30 -0.16 5.77 22.23
C TRP A 30 -0.44 5.61 20.74
N SER A 31 0.61 5.47 19.93
CA SER A 31 0.51 5.20 18.49
C SER A 31 0.91 3.75 18.19
N VAL A 32 0.16 3.07 17.33
CA VAL A 32 0.47 1.69 16.92
C VAL A 32 1.62 1.69 15.91
N VAL A 33 2.71 1.01 16.25
CA VAL A 33 3.92 0.89 15.43
C VAL A 33 3.89 -0.36 14.57
N GLY A 34 3.35 -1.46 15.10
CA GLY A 34 3.30 -2.72 14.38
C GLY A 34 2.34 -3.71 15.03
N ILE A 35 1.77 -4.58 14.20
CA ILE A 35 0.89 -5.66 14.63
C ILE A 35 1.42 -6.95 14.00
N VAL A 36 1.68 -7.94 14.84
CA VAL A 36 2.26 -9.22 14.43
C VAL A 36 1.34 -10.35 14.92
N PRO A 37 0.82 -11.20 14.03
CA PRO A 37 0.12 -12.41 14.43
C PRO A 37 1.12 -13.47 14.92
N THR A 38 0.88 -14.01 16.10
CA THR A 38 1.64 -15.08 16.74
C THR A 38 0.76 -16.32 16.88
N GLY A 39 0.27 -16.84 15.75
CA GLY A 39 -0.52 -18.07 15.65
C GLY A 39 -1.93 -17.97 16.24
N GLY A 40 -2.05 -18.01 17.57
CA GLY A 40 -3.32 -17.91 18.29
C GLY A 40 -3.65 -16.51 18.82
N ASP A 41 -2.63 -15.66 18.93
CA ASP A 41 -2.75 -14.30 19.44
C ASP A 41 -2.23 -13.28 18.42
N ILE A 42 -2.67 -12.05 18.54
CA ILE A 42 -2.19 -10.87 17.82
C ILE A 42 -1.46 -10.00 18.83
N THR A 43 -0.20 -9.69 18.54
CA THR A 43 0.64 -8.82 19.36
C THR A 43 0.80 -7.46 18.68
N ALA A 44 0.38 -6.39 19.35
CA ALA A 44 0.55 -5.02 18.90
C ALA A 44 1.65 -4.33 19.71
N PHE A 45 2.54 -3.62 19.02
CA PHE A 45 3.57 -2.76 19.60
C PHE A 45 3.12 -1.31 19.45
N LEU A 46 3.07 -0.57 20.56
CA LEU A 46 2.66 0.82 20.57
C LEU A 46 3.79 1.68 21.13
N SER A 47 3.94 2.89 20.62
CA SER A 47 4.89 3.88 21.10
C SER A 47 4.21 5.18 21.48
N ARG A 48 4.71 5.86 22.51
CA ARG A 48 4.43 7.29 22.73
C ARG A 48 5.72 8.06 22.87
N GLU A 49 5.76 9.27 22.32
CA GLU A 49 6.86 10.17 22.63
C GLU A 49 6.69 10.67 24.06
N ALA A 50 7.75 10.59 24.88
CA ALA A 50 7.78 11.26 26.16
C ALA A 50 7.82 12.78 25.91
N VAL A 51 6.65 13.38 25.76
CA VAL A 51 6.50 14.83 25.71
C VAL A 51 6.84 15.36 27.09
N ALA A 52 8.00 15.97 27.23
CA ALA A 52 8.26 16.92 28.31
C ALA A 52 7.30 18.10 28.12
N GLY A 53 6.16 18.04 28.81
CA GLY A 53 5.27 19.15 29.12
C GLY A 53 4.85 20.06 27.98
N SER A 54 3.58 19.95 27.57
CA SER A 54 2.76 21.15 27.58
C SER A 54 1.33 20.76 27.92
N ALA A 55 0.96 21.04 29.17
CA ALA A 55 -0.43 21.12 29.58
C ALA A 55 -1.08 22.27 28.80
N ALA A 56 -2.08 21.93 28.00
CA ALA A 56 -3.23 22.78 27.78
C ALA A 56 -4.44 21.89 28.05
N GLU A 57 -4.89 22.02 29.29
CA GLU A 57 -6.11 21.50 29.87
C GLU A 57 -7.31 22.16 29.18
N GLU A 58 -8.20 21.38 28.57
CA GLU A 58 -9.62 21.72 28.57
C GLU A 58 -10.46 20.42 28.43
N ALA A 59 -10.89 19.91 29.59
CA ALA A 59 -11.96 18.95 29.74
C ALA A 59 -13.29 19.72 29.99
N PRO A 60 -14.43 19.04 30.26
CA PRO A 60 -15.29 18.32 29.35
C PRO A 60 -16.75 18.87 29.40
N ALA A 61 -17.60 18.63 28.39
CA ALA A 61 -19.04 18.89 28.55
C ALA A 61 -19.96 18.02 27.68
N ALA A 62 -20.75 17.21 28.38
CA ALA A 62 -22.17 16.93 28.14
C ALA A 62 -22.59 16.13 26.90
N ALA A 63 -22.89 14.86 27.17
CA ALA A 63 -24.18 14.20 26.93
C ALA A 63 -25.19 14.90 25.98
N ALA A 64 -25.55 14.18 24.91
CA ALA A 64 -26.91 14.16 24.41
C ALA A 64 -27.21 12.78 23.82
N VAL A 65 -28.04 12.02 24.54
CA VAL A 65 -28.87 10.96 23.97
C VAL A 65 -29.82 11.63 22.98
N VAL A 66 -29.76 11.23 21.71
CA VAL A 66 -30.90 11.35 20.80
C VAL A 66 -31.04 10.00 20.11
N GLU A 67 -32.01 9.24 20.61
CA GLU A 67 -32.72 8.27 19.80
C GLU A 67 -33.38 9.02 18.64
N ALA A 68 -32.89 8.80 17.43
CA ALA A 68 -33.62 9.13 16.22
C ALA A 68 -33.19 8.11 15.18
N ALA A 69 -34.08 7.15 14.93
CA ALA A 69 -34.01 6.34 13.72
C ALA A 69 -34.18 7.25 12.50
N PRO A 70 -33.24 7.22 11.53
CA PRO A 70 -33.58 7.40 10.15
C PRO A 70 -33.75 6.00 9.55
N GLU A 71 -34.98 5.73 9.12
CA GLU A 71 -35.33 4.79 8.07
C GLU A 71 -34.17 4.60 7.05
N PRO A 72 -33.70 3.36 6.80
CA PRO A 72 -32.63 3.14 5.83
C PRO A 72 -33.20 3.34 4.42
N ALA A 73 -33.16 4.59 3.95
CA ALA A 73 -33.22 4.88 2.52
C ALA A 73 -32.06 4.14 1.84
N ALA A 74 -32.43 3.23 0.93
CA ALA A 74 -31.53 2.37 0.18
C ALA A 74 -30.33 3.14 -0.41
N PRO A 75 -29.09 2.62 -0.30
CA PRO A 75 -28.01 3.11 -1.13
C PRO A 75 -28.28 2.64 -2.57
N ALA A 76 -28.65 3.60 -3.43
CA ALA A 76 -28.57 3.48 -4.87
C ALA A 76 -27.13 3.09 -5.29
N PRO A 77 -26.98 2.37 -6.42
CA PRO A 77 -25.87 1.47 -6.65
C PRO A 77 -24.51 2.16 -6.81
N ALA A 78 -23.49 1.40 -6.48
CA ALA A 78 -22.08 1.66 -6.73
C ALA A 78 -21.85 2.38 -8.06
N ALA A 79 -21.20 3.53 -7.99
CA ALA A 79 -20.49 4.10 -9.11
C ALA A 79 -19.32 3.16 -9.45
N GLU A 80 -19.58 2.19 -10.33
CA GLU A 80 -18.54 1.50 -11.07
C GLU A 80 -17.83 2.55 -11.92
N PRO A 81 -16.49 2.73 -11.85
CA PRO A 81 -15.79 3.53 -12.83
C PRO A 81 -15.92 2.84 -14.19
N ALA A 82 -16.90 3.30 -14.96
CA ALA A 82 -17.07 2.99 -16.36
C ALA A 82 -15.77 3.33 -17.11
N GLY A 83 -15.30 2.38 -17.90
CA GLY A 83 -14.52 2.67 -19.09
C GLY A 83 -13.00 2.68 -18.90
N TRP A 84 -12.40 1.55 -18.55
CA TRP A 84 -11.17 1.20 -19.26
C TRP A 84 -11.62 0.59 -20.61
N ALA A 85 -11.89 1.47 -21.56
CA ALA A 85 -12.09 1.06 -22.93
C ALA A 85 -10.83 0.30 -23.38
N VAL A 86 -11.01 -0.95 -23.78
CA VAL A 86 -10.06 -1.67 -24.61
C VAL A 86 -9.93 -0.85 -25.90
N ALA A 87 -8.86 -0.07 -26.01
CA ALA A 87 -8.43 0.46 -27.28
C ALA A 87 -7.63 -0.66 -27.99
N PRO A 88 -8.07 -1.15 -29.15
CA PRO A 88 -7.26 -2.10 -29.92
C PRO A 88 -5.98 -1.42 -30.41
N GLU A 89 -4.88 -2.14 -30.20
CA GLU A 89 -3.54 -1.89 -30.73
C GLU A 89 -3.58 -1.56 -32.23
N PRO A 90 -3.03 -0.41 -32.69
CA PRO A 90 -2.93 -0.15 -34.12
C PRO A 90 -1.81 -1.00 -34.72
N ALA A 91 -2.21 -2.02 -35.47
CA ALA A 91 -1.36 -2.77 -36.37
C ALA A 91 -0.66 -1.83 -37.36
N ALA A 92 0.66 -1.73 -37.29
CA ALA A 92 1.47 -1.01 -38.27
C ALA A 92 1.59 -1.84 -39.57
N PRO A 93 1.21 -1.31 -40.75
CA PRO A 93 1.61 -1.93 -42.00
C PRO A 93 3.05 -1.55 -42.36
N LEU A 94 3.84 -2.59 -42.66
CA LEU A 94 5.17 -2.49 -43.25
C LEU A 94 5.09 -1.80 -44.63
N ALA A 95 5.84 -0.70 -44.81
CA ALA A 95 6.06 -0.07 -46.11
C ALA A 95 7.54 -0.24 -46.54
N PRO A 96 7.81 -0.35 -47.85
CA PRO A 96 9.03 -0.96 -48.40
C PRO A 96 10.28 -0.07 -48.34
N ILE A 97 11.43 -0.75 -48.30
CA ILE A 97 12.78 -0.19 -48.48
C ILE A 97 12.89 0.59 -49.79
N ALA A 98 13.00 1.91 -49.70
CA ALA A 98 13.43 2.77 -50.81
C ALA A 98 14.93 3.04 -50.64
N GLU A 99 15.72 2.40 -51.50
CA GLU A 99 17.13 2.63 -51.67
C GLU A 99 17.37 4.03 -52.25
N ALA A 100 17.80 4.97 -51.40
CA ALA A 100 18.32 6.26 -51.81
C ALA A 100 19.68 6.46 -51.16
N ALA A 101 20.72 6.45 -51.99
CA ALA A 101 22.11 6.64 -51.60
C ALA A 101 22.31 7.93 -50.78
N PRO A 102 23.12 7.93 -49.72
CA PRO A 102 23.37 9.14 -48.94
C PRO A 102 24.30 10.08 -49.72
N ALA A 103 23.80 11.27 -50.05
CA ALA A 103 24.67 12.41 -50.31
C ALA A 103 25.50 12.68 -49.05
N TYR A 104 26.81 12.60 -49.18
CA TYR A 104 27.77 12.85 -48.11
C TYR A 104 27.63 14.30 -47.62
N ASN A 105 27.03 14.49 -46.44
CA ASN A 105 27.09 15.74 -45.71
C ASN A 105 28.24 15.64 -44.69
N PRO A 106 29.35 16.38 -44.83
CA PRO A 106 30.39 16.37 -43.81
C PRO A 106 29.81 16.94 -42.52
N ALA A 107 29.92 16.17 -41.43
CA ALA A 107 29.43 16.54 -40.11
C ALA A 107 29.96 17.92 -39.66
N PRO A 108 29.13 18.79 -39.06
CA PRO A 108 29.66 19.94 -38.32
C PRO A 108 30.52 19.42 -37.17
N ALA A 109 31.65 20.07 -36.93
CA ALA A 109 32.59 19.75 -35.87
C ALA A 109 31.85 19.56 -34.53
N TYR A 110 32.01 18.38 -33.92
CA TYR A 110 31.43 18.03 -32.64
C TYR A 110 32.15 18.84 -31.55
N THR A 111 31.56 19.95 -31.12
CA THR A 111 31.87 20.51 -29.80
C THR A 111 31.36 19.51 -28.76
N PRO A 112 32.18 18.96 -27.86
CA PRO A 112 31.66 18.11 -26.79
C PRO A 112 30.71 18.98 -25.94
N ALA A 113 29.45 18.56 -25.87
CA ALA A 113 28.49 19.12 -24.94
C ALA A 113 29.04 19.02 -23.51
N PRO A 114 28.79 19.99 -22.63
CA PRO A 114 29.17 19.86 -21.23
C PRO A 114 28.57 18.57 -20.69
N ALA A 115 29.37 17.82 -19.92
CA ALA A 115 28.92 16.61 -19.25
C ALA A 115 27.64 16.93 -18.47
N TYR A 116 26.51 16.44 -18.95
CA TYR A 116 25.28 16.45 -18.20
C TYR A 116 25.51 15.51 -17.03
N THR A 117 25.74 16.06 -15.84
CA THR A 117 25.49 15.31 -14.60
C THR A 117 24.01 14.93 -14.67
N PRO A 118 23.64 13.63 -14.78
CA PRO A 118 22.23 13.30 -14.70
C PRO A 118 21.74 13.77 -13.32
N ALA A 119 20.74 14.65 -13.31
CA ALA A 119 19.96 14.91 -12.11
C ALA A 119 19.50 13.53 -11.58
N PRO A 120 19.51 13.30 -10.25
CA PRO A 120 19.08 12.02 -9.70
C PRO A 120 17.71 11.70 -10.29
N ALA A 121 17.64 10.62 -11.08
CA ALA A 121 16.40 10.16 -11.66
C ALA A 121 15.40 10.03 -10.51
N ALA A 122 14.34 10.84 -10.55
CA ALA A 122 13.28 10.80 -9.58
C ALA A 122 12.86 9.33 -9.43
N ALA A 123 13.05 8.78 -8.24
CA ALA A 123 12.75 7.39 -7.95
C ALA A 123 11.32 7.12 -8.41
N ALA A 124 11.15 6.19 -9.34
CA ALA A 124 9.83 5.71 -9.73
C ALA A 124 9.08 5.23 -8.47
N PRO A 125 7.74 5.33 -8.42
CA PRO A 125 6.98 4.84 -7.28
C PRO A 125 7.24 3.34 -7.14
N ALA A 126 7.96 2.95 -6.08
CA ALA A 126 8.13 1.55 -5.72
C ALA A 126 6.79 1.03 -5.22
N VAL A 127 6.33 -0.10 -5.77
CA VAL A 127 5.13 -0.79 -5.29
C VAL A 127 5.41 -1.24 -3.85
N PRO A 128 4.62 -0.82 -2.85
CA PRO A 128 4.87 -1.16 -1.46
C PRO A 128 4.70 -2.66 -1.23
N ALA A 129 5.35 -3.18 -0.18
CA ALA A 129 5.14 -4.57 0.20
C ALA A 129 3.67 -4.82 0.61
N GLY A 130 3.08 -5.93 0.15
CA GLY A 130 1.66 -6.19 0.36
C GLY A 130 1.12 -7.39 -0.42
N TRP A 131 -0.19 -7.62 -0.30
CA TRP A 131 -0.90 -8.66 -1.04
C TRP A 131 -1.45 -8.11 -2.35
N TYR A 132 -1.11 -8.76 -3.45
CA TYR A 132 -1.52 -8.36 -4.79
C TYR A 132 -2.01 -9.56 -5.59
N ALA A 133 -2.76 -9.33 -6.67
CA ALA A 133 -3.23 -10.39 -7.54
C ALA A 133 -2.06 -11.22 -8.07
N ASP A 134 -2.18 -12.55 -8.02
CA ASP A 134 -1.11 -13.46 -8.44
C ASP A 134 -0.85 -13.34 -9.97
N PRO A 135 0.36 -12.93 -10.40
CA PRO A 135 0.72 -12.90 -11.82
C PRO A 135 0.63 -14.26 -12.52
N ALA A 136 0.77 -15.36 -11.78
CA ALA A 136 0.69 -16.71 -12.32
C ALA A 136 -0.75 -17.22 -12.42
N GLY A 137 -1.72 -16.52 -11.81
CA GLY A 137 -3.13 -16.90 -11.77
C GLY A 137 -3.41 -18.24 -11.07
N ARG A 138 -2.47 -18.74 -10.26
CA ARG A 138 -2.62 -19.98 -9.50
C ARG A 138 -3.36 -19.77 -8.18
N PHE A 139 -3.19 -18.59 -7.60
CA PHE A 139 -3.79 -18.18 -6.33
C PHE A 139 -4.51 -16.84 -6.49
N GLU A 140 -5.36 -16.47 -5.52
CA GLU A 140 -6.09 -15.19 -5.61
C GLU A 140 -5.17 -14.00 -5.32
N LEU A 141 -4.30 -14.14 -4.32
CA LEU A 141 -3.28 -13.14 -3.98
C LEU A 141 -1.92 -13.79 -3.76
N ARG A 142 -0.84 -13.07 -4.07
CA ARG A 142 0.53 -13.39 -3.73
C ARG A 142 1.17 -12.21 -3.01
N TYR A 143 2.07 -12.48 -2.08
CA TYR A 143 2.73 -11.43 -1.31
C TYR A 143 3.94 -10.89 -2.07
N TRP A 144 3.95 -9.57 -2.27
CA TRP A 144 5.07 -8.80 -2.81
C TRP A 144 5.86 -8.21 -1.63
N ASP A 145 7.18 -8.43 -1.61
CA ASP A 145 8.07 -7.94 -0.53
C ASP A 145 8.57 -6.50 -0.74
N GLY A 146 8.23 -5.87 -1.86
CA GLY A 146 8.75 -4.56 -2.25
C GLY A 146 9.78 -4.63 -3.39
N GLY A 147 10.42 -5.79 -3.59
CA GLY A 147 11.36 -6.04 -4.69
C GLY A 147 11.08 -7.33 -5.47
N ALA A 148 10.46 -8.33 -4.86
CA ALA A 148 10.08 -9.58 -5.52
C ALA A 148 8.73 -10.15 -5.03
N TRP A 149 8.22 -11.13 -5.77
CA TRP A 149 7.09 -11.95 -5.33
C TRP A 149 7.61 -13.07 -4.44
N SER A 150 7.06 -13.19 -3.24
CA SER A 150 7.40 -14.29 -2.32
C SER A 150 6.57 -15.55 -2.59
N GLU A 151 6.91 -16.61 -1.87
CA GLU A 151 6.19 -17.89 -1.87
C GLU A 151 4.85 -17.83 -1.12
N HIS A 152 4.60 -16.75 -0.38
CA HIS A 152 3.34 -16.59 0.37
C HIS A 152 2.19 -16.22 -0.58
N VAL A 153 1.13 -17.01 -0.52
CA VAL A 153 -0.06 -16.91 -1.37
C VAL A 153 -1.32 -16.93 -0.51
N SER A 154 -2.44 -16.42 -1.02
CA SER A 154 -3.75 -16.47 -0.36
C SER A 154 -4.79 -17.10 -1.28
N ARG A 155 -5.60 -17.99 -0.71
CA ARG A 155 -6.77 -18.59 -1.35
C ARG A 155 -7.95 -18.67 -0.37
N ALA A 156 -9.15 -18.31 -0.81
CA ALA A 156 -10.33 -18.14 0.01
C ALA A 156 -10.07 -17.32 1.30
N GLY A 157 -9.20 -16.31 1.23
CA GLY A 157 -8.79 -15.49 2.39
C GLY A 157 -7.86 -16.18 3.40
N GLN A 158 -7.41 -17.40 3.12
CA GLN A 158 -6.43 -18.14 3.93
C GLN A 158 -5.05 -18.07 3.28
N GLN A 159 -4.02 -17.81 4.08
CA GLN A 159 -2.62 -17.75 3.60
C GLN A 159 -1.95 -19.11 3.60
N PHE A 160 -1.14 -19.36 2.58
CA PHE A 160 -0.34 -20.58 2.37
C PHE A 160 1.04 -20.19 1.87
N THR A 161 2.00 -21.11 1.99
CA THR A 161 3.29 -21.02 1.30
C THR A 161 3.23 -21.97 0.10
N ASP A 162 3.51 -21.48 -1.11
CA ASP A 162 3.65 -22.34 -2.29
C ASP A 162 4.89 -23.22 -2.08
N ALA A 163 4.67 -24.51 -1.84
CA ALA A 163 5.76 -25.46 -1.74
C ALA A 163 6.44 -25.57 -3.12
N PRO A 164 7.78 -25.65 -3.19
CA PRO A 164 8.46 -25.84 -4.46
C PRO A 164 7.96 -27.13 -5.11
N VAL A 165 7.42 -27.01 -6.33
CA VAL A 165 7.08 -28.16 -7.16
C VAL A 165 8.38 -28.89 -7.54
N ALA A 166 8.55 -30.10 -7.02
CA ALA A 166 9.67 -30.99 -7.32
C ALA A 166 9.54 -31.64 -8.71
#